data_AF-A0A3S4VBL5-F1
#
_entry.id   AF-A0A3S4VBL5-F1
#
_cell.length_a   1.000
_cell.length_b   1.000
_cell.length_c   1.000
_cell.angle_alpha   90.00
_cell.angle_beta   90.00
_cell.angle_gamma   90.00
#
_symmetry.space_group_name_H-M   'P 1'
#
loop_
_entity.id
_entity.type
_entity.pdbx_description
1 polymer ?
#
loop_
_entity_poly.entity_id
_entity_poly.type
_entity_poly.pdbx_seq_one_letter_code
_entity_poly.pdbx_strand_id
1 'polypeptide(L)'
;MKLNKLVFSLLLSFGVSAADATELPNITILATGGTIAGSGQSAVNSAYKAGQLNIDTLIDAVPEMKNIANIKGEQIVKIGSQDMNDEVWLKLAKAINAQCKDTDGFVITHGTDTMEETAYFLDLTVKCEKPVVLVGAMRPATEKSADGPLNLYNAVVVATDKNLPVVVCLLR
;
A
#
# COMPACT_ATOMS: atom_id res chain seq x y z
N MET A 1 -58.16 43.79 7.73
CA MET A 1 -58.59 42.70 6.81
C MET A 1 -58.05 43.02 5.43
N LYS A 2 -57.06 42.22 4.96
CA LYS A 2 -56.72 41.92 3.54
C LYS A 2 -56.21 43.10 2.67
N LEU A 3 -55.25 42.98 1.75
CA LEU A 3 -54.64 41.83 1.10
C LEU A 3 -53.27 42.25 0.52
N ASN A 4 -52.24 41.42 0.75
CA ASN A 4 -50.86 41.64 0.36
C ASN A 4 -50.54 40.90 -0.95
N LYS A 5 -49.86 41.61 -1.84
CA LYS A 5 -48.74 41.22 -2.71
C LYS A 5 -48.51 39.74 -3.12
N LEU A 6 -48.12 39.67 -4.39
CA LEU A 6 -47.11 38.81 -5.02
C LEU A 6 -47.60 37.51 -5.68
N VAL A 7 -47.58 37.60 -7.02
CA VAL A 7 -47.70 36.54 -8.02
C VAL A 7 -46.67 35.44 -7.75
N PHE A 8 -47.17 34.22 -7.72
CA PHE A 8 -46.45 32.97 -7.47
C PHE A 8 -46.11 32.28 -8.79
N SER A 9 -45.08 31.43 -8.76
CA SER A 9 -44.79 30.33 -9.71
C SER A 9 -44.07 30.67 -11.02
N LEU A 10 -42.77 30.34 -11.11
CA LEU A 10 -42.30 29.04 -11.64
C LEU A 10 -40.78 29.12 -11.91
N LEU A 11 -39.97 28.52 -11.04
CA LEU A 11 -38.55 28.22 -11.33
C LEU A 11 -38.30 26.77 -10.95
N LEU A 12 -38.13 25.93 -11.99
CA LEU A 12 -37.66 24.56 -11.89
C LEU A 12 -36.28 24.53 -11.22
N SER A 13 -36.19 23.97 -10.02
CA SER A 13 -34.91 23.56 -9.44
C SER A 13 -34.50 22.20 -10.03
N PHE A 14 -33.66 22.23 -11.06
CA PHE A 14 -32.83 21.09 -11.42
C PHE A 14 -31.80 20.88 -10.31
N GLY A 15 -32.03 19.87 -9.46
CA GLY A 15 -31.02 19.39 -8.52
C GLY A 15 -29.91 18.71 -9.30
N VAL A 16 -28.80 19.41 -9.49
CA VAL A 16 -27.52 18.77 -9.84
C VAL A 16 -27.05 18.06 -8.56
N SER A 17 -27.19 16.73 -8.52
CA SER A 17 -26.40 15.94 -7.57
C SER A 17 -24.94 16.17 -7.90
N ALA A 18 -24.23 16.86 -7.02
CA ALA A 18 -22.78 16.82 -7.00
C ALA A 18 -22.41 15.35 -6.77
N ALA A 19 -21.82 14.71 -7.79
CA ALA A 19 -21.07 13.50 -7.57
C ALA A 19 -19.98 13.87 -6.56
N ASP A 20 -20.03 13.25 -5.37
CA ASP A 20 -18.94 13.36 -4.41
C ASP A 20 -17.64 13.02 -5.13
N ALA A 21 -16.73 14.00 -5.21
CA ALA A 21 -15.35 13.72 -5.56
C ALA A 21 -14.85 12.77 -4.46
N THR A 22 -14.81 11.48 -4.75
CA THR A 22 -14.31 10.48 -3.82
C THR A 22 -12.84 10.79 -3.61
N GLU A 23 -12.49 11.32 -2.44
CA GLU A 23 -11.09 11.54 -2.10
C GLU A 23 -10.34 10.21 -2.18
N LEU A 24 -9.14 10.26 -2.78
CA LEU A 24 -8.31 9.07 -2.92
C LEU A 24 -8.00 8.49 -1.53
N PRO A 25 -8.06 7.16 -1.37
CA PRO A 25 -7.74 6.51 -0.09
C PRO A 25 -6.27 6.77 0.26
N ASN A 26 -6.00 6.94 1.55
CA ASN A 26 -4.64 7.10 2.06
C ASN A 26 -4.02 5.73 2.30
N ILE A 27 -2.91 5.42 1.65
CA ILE A 27 -2.22 4.12 1.78
C ILE A 27 -0.82 4.33 2.31
N THR A 28 -0.52 3.66 3.43
CA THR A 28 0.80 3.69 4.05
C THR A 28 1.60 2.47 3.62
N ILE A 29 2.76 2.69 2.99
CA ILE A 29 3.68 1.65 2.57
C ILE A 29 4.81 1.52 3.60
N LEU A 30 4.87 0.39 4.29
CA LEU A 30 5.90 0.05 5.28
C LEU A 30 6.97 -0.83 4.63
N ALA A 31 8.17 -0.30 4.43
CA ALA A 31 9.25 -1.04 3.79
C ALA A 31 10.15 -1.78 4.78
N THR A 32 10.32 -3.09 4.58
CA THR A 32 11.24 -3.93 5.37
C THR A 32 12.46 -4.40 4.56
N GLY A 33 12.43 -4.24 3.24
CA GLY A 33 13.53 -4.57 2.34
C GLY A 33 13.14 -5.67 1.36
N GLY A 34 13.84 -6.80 1.39
CA GLY A 34 13.64 -7.90 0.47
C GLY A 34 14.16 -7.65 -0.94
N THR A 35 13.88 -8.63 -1.82
CA THR A 35 14.29 -8.62 -3.24
C THR A 35 13.56 -7.56 -4.05
N ILE A 36 12.35 -7.17 -3.66
CA ILE A 36 11.63 -6.03 -4.27
C ILE A 36 12.39 -4.71 -4.15
N ALA A 37 13.14 -4.53 -3.06
CA ALA A 37 14.08 -3.43 -2.85
C ALA A 37 15.53 -3.82 -3.20
N GLY A 38 15.72 -4.95 -3.89
CA GLY A 38 17.03 -5.49 -4.24
C GLY A 38 17.60 -4.86 -5.50
N SER A 39 18.93 -4.79 -5.56
CA SER A 39 19.66 -4.23 -6.70
C SER A 39 20.86 -5.11 -7.07
N GLY A 40 21.07 -5.32 -8.37
CA GLY A 40 22.19 -6.03 -8.97
C GLY A 40 22.95 -5.14 -9.96
N GLN A 41 24.14 -5.59 -10.38
CA GLN A 41 25.00 -4.82 -11.29
C GLN A 41 24.57 -4.90 -12.76
N SER A 42 23.71 -5.86 -13.11
CA SER A 42 23.29 -6.13 -14.49
C SER A 42 21.85 -6.61 -14.52
N ALA A 43 21.13 -6.23 -15.57
CA ALA A 43 19.74 -6.62 -15.78
C ALA A 43 19.55 -8.07 -16.26
N VAL A 44 20.65 -8.78 -16.55
CA VAL A 44 20.64 -10.16 -17.07
C VAL A 44 21.45 -11.13 -16.22
N ASN A 45 21.98 -10.68 -15.08
CA ASN A 45 22.72 -11.52 -14.13
C ASN A 45 21.87 -11.71 -12.87
N SER A 46 21.88 -12.92 -12.32
CA SER A 46 21.14 -13.28 -11.11
C SER A 46 21.76 -12.76 -9.81
N ALA A 47 22.98 -12.22 -9.83
CA ALA A 47 23.63 -11.70 -8.63
C ALA A 47 23.03 -10.35 -8.20
N TYR A 48 22.42 -10.29 -7.01
CA TYR A 48 21.87 -9.08 -6.40
C TYR A 48 22.08 -9.04 -4.89
N LYS A 49 21.84 -7.88 -4.29
CA LYS A 49 21.70 -7.70 -2.84
C LYS A 49 20.30 -7.20 -2.51
N ALA A 50 19.64 -7.80 -1.52
CA ALA A 50 18.33 -7.36 -1.03
C ALA A 50 18.42 -6.03 -0.26
N GLY A 51 17.30 -5.31 -0.17
CA GLY A 51 17.16 -4.13 0.71
C GLY A 51 18.09 -2.95 0.40
N GLN A 52 18.52 -2.79 -0.86
CA GLN A 52 19.43 -1.72 -1.27
C GLN A 52 18.68 -0.41 -1.59
N LEU A 53 17.46 -0.52 -2.12
CA LEU A 53 16.64 0.63 -2.51
C LEU A 53 15.83 1.17 -1.33
N ASN A 54 15.63 2.48 -1.33
CA ASN A 54 14.70 3.14 -0.40
C ASN A 54 13.26 3.00 -0.88
N ILE A 55 12.32 3.12 0.05
CA ILE A 55 10.89 3.14 -0.29
C ILE A 55 10.53 4.22 -1.32
N ASP A 56 11.10 5.42 -1.25
CA ASP A 56 10.80 6.50 -2.20
C ASP A 56 11.16 6.09 -3.64
N THR A 57 12.27 5.36 -3.81
CA THR A 57 12.68 4.83 -5.12
C THR A 57 11.69 3.81 -5.65
N LEU A 58 11.08 2.98 -4.79
CA LEU A 58 10.06 2.03 -5.20
C LEU A 58 8.74 2.72 -5.56
N ILE A 59 8.36 3.77 -4.83
CA ILE A 59 7.17 4.58 -5.12
C ILE A 59 7.33 5.32 -6.44
N ASP A 60 8.49 5.93 -6.68
CA ASP A 60 8.76 6.68 -7.91
C ASP A 60 8.90 5.77 -9.14
N ALA A 61 9.21 4.49 -8.96
CA ALA A 61 9.21 3.50 -10.02
C ALA A 61 7.79 3.13 -10.52
N VAL A 62 6.73 3.46 -9.76
CA VAL A 62 5.33 3.14 -10.08
C VAL A 62 4.43 4.37 -9.86
N PRO A 63 4.60 5.44 -10.67
CA PRO A 63 3.87 6.68 -10.49
C PRO A 63 2.34 6.52 -10.62
N GLU A 64 1.88 5.48 -11.33
CA GLU A 64 0.47 5.17 -11.56
C GLU A 64 -0.31 4.92 -10.25
N MET A 65 0.36 4.53 -9.17
CA MET A 65 -0.26 4.36 -7.85
C MET A 65 -0.85 5.67 -7.31
N LYS A 66 -0.26 6.82 -7.68
CA LYS A 66 -0.73 8.15 -7.26
C LYS A 66 -2.09 8.52 -7.86
N ASN A 67 -2.54 7.79 -8.88
CA ASN A 67 -3.87 7.97 -9.49
C ASN A 67 -4.97 7.23 -8.72
N ILE A 68 -4.61 6.26 -7.87
CA ILE A 68 -5.56 5.39 -7.16
C ILE A 68 -5.53 5.57 -5.63
N ALA A 69 -4.47 6.14 -5.08
CA ALA A 69 -4.31 6.36 -3.64
C ALA A 69 -3.31 7.49 -3.34
N ASN A 70 -3.51 8.14 -2.19
CA ASN A 70 -2.51 9.03 -1.59
C ASN A 70 -1.46 8.17 -0.87
N ILE A 71 -0.25 8.09 -1.43
CA ILE A 71 0.79 7.19 -0.94
C ILE A 71 1.69 7.88 0.08
N LYS A 72 1.85 7.25 1.25
CA LYS A 72 2.86 7.60 2.26
C LYS A 72 3.85 6.45 2.42
N GLY A 73 5.12 6.67 2.11
CA GLY A 73 6.19 5.68 2.33
C GLY A 73 6.85 5.84 3.70
N GLU A 74 7.11 4.72 4.39
CA GLU A 74 7.88 4.67 5.63
C GLU A 74 8.87 3.50 5.58
N GLN A 75 10.15 3.76 5.84
CA GLN A 75 11.16 2.72 5.93
C GLN A 75 11.26 2.18 7.37
N ILE A 76 10.86 0.93 7.59
CA ILE A 76 10.91 0.28 8.90
C ILE A 76 12.30 -0.33 9.15
N VAL A 77 12.76 -1.15 8.21
CA VAL A 77 14.08 -1.80 8.19
C VAL A 77 14.53 -2.04 6.75
N LYS A 78 15.79 -2.43 6.54
CA LYS A 78 16.35 -2.79 5.22
C LYS A 78 17.12 -4.10 5.31
N ILE A 79 16.39 -5.19 5.37
CA ILE A 79 16.98 -6.52 5.52
C ILE A 79 16.45 -7.48 4.46
N GLY A 80 17.17 -8.58 4.27
CA GLY A 80 16.59 -9.75 3.60
C GLY A 80 15.60 -10.43 4.55
N SER A 81 14.58 -11.08 3.98
CA SER A 81 13.59 -11.84 4.76
C SER A 81 14.23 -12.99 5.56
N GLN A 82 15.37 -13.51 5.10
CA GLN A 82 16.17 -14.50 5.80
C GLN A 82 16.72 -14.00 7.16
N ASP A 83 16.85 -12.69 7.34
CA ASP A 83 17.31 -12.07 8.59
C ASP A 83 16.15 -11.49 9.42
N MET A 84 14.91 -11.83 9.05
CA MET A 84 13.71 -11.41 9.79
C MET A 84 13.74 -11.98 11.21
N ASN A 85 13.23 -11.21 12.16
CA ASN A 85 13.23 -11.57 13.57
C ASN A 85 12.08 -10.91 14.34
N ASP A 86 11.87 -11.38 15.56
CA ASP A 86 10.81 -10.96 16.46
C ASP A 86 10.79 -9.43 16.71
N GLU A 87 11.95 -8.77 16.75
CA GLU A 87 12.00 -7.32 16.98
C GLU A 87 11.37 -6.56 15.81
N VAL A 88 11.61 -7.01 14.57
CA VAL A 88 11.02 -6.41 13.36
C VAL A 88 9.52 -6.68 13.31
N TRP A 89 9.09 -7.90 13.64
CA TRP A 89 7.67 -8.25 13.73
C TRP A 89 6.93 -7.38 14.74
N LEU A 90 7.49 -7.21 15.95
CA LEU A 90 6.93 -6.34 16.97
C LEU A 90 6.91 -4.87 16.52
N LYS A 91 7.94 -4.41 15.80
CA LYS A 91 7.99 -3.05 15.25
C LYS A 91 6.89 -2.83 14.21
N LEU A 92 6.68 -3.78 13.29
CA LEU A 92 5.61 -3.72 12.28
C LEU A 92 4.23 -3.69 12.92
N ALA A 93 3.92 -4.65 13.81
CA ALA A 93 2.61 -4.71 14.46
C ALA A 93 2.30 -3.43 15.26
N LYS A 94 3.29 -2.88 15.97
CA LYS A 94 3.15 -1.59 16.68
C LYS A 94 2.92 -0.43 15.72
N ALA A 95 3.67 -0.35 14.62
CA ALA A 95 3.53 0.71 13.63
C ALA A 95 2.13 0.71 12.98
N ILE A 96 1.64 -0.46 12.58
CA ILE A 96 0.30 -0.65 11.99
C ILE A 96 -0.78 -0.23 12.99
N ASN A 97 -0.71 -0.74 14.23
CA ASN A 97 -1.71 -0.42 15.25
C ASN A 97 -1.72 1.06 15.63
N ALA A 98 -0.55 1.72 15.66
CA ALA A 98 -0.45 3.15 15.95
C ALA A 98 -1.02 4.03 14.83
N GLN A 99 -0.79 3.66 13.57
CA GLN A 99 -1.18 4.46 12.40
C GLN A 99 -2.56 4.07 11.83
N CYS A 100 -3.24 3.08 12.42
CA CYS A 100 -4.51 2.55 11.91
C CYS A 100 -5.58 3.62 11.69
N LYS A 101 -5.58 4.71 12.47
CA LYS A 101 -6.54 5.82 12.30
C LYS A 101 -6.20 6.73 11.13
N ASP A 102 -4.93 6.84 10.76
CA ASP A 102 -4.39 7.86 9.86
C ASP A 102 -4.25 7.38 8.40
N THR A 103 -4.47 6.09 8.15
CA THR A 103 -4.37 5.46 6.82
C THR A 103 -5.61 4.62 6.54
N ASP A 104 -6.05 4.52 5.30
CA ASP A 104 -7.18 3.67 4.87
C ASP A 104 -6.78 2.22 4.61
N GLY A 105 -5.49 1.96 4.40
CA GLY A 105 -4.91 0.63 4.30
C GLY A 105 -3.38 0.66 4.42
N PHE A 106 -2.77 -0.52 4.52
CA PHE A 106 -1.32 -0.71 4.60
C PHE A 106 -0.82 -1.63 3.50
N VAL A 107 0.36 -1.32 2.98
CA VAL A 107 1.14 -2.21 2.11
C VAL A 107 2.50 -2.43 2.76
N ILE A 108 2.97 -3.66 2.85
CA ILE A 108 4.27 -4.00 3.45
C ILE A 108 5.17 -4.59 2.37
N THR A 109 6.22 -3.88 1.99
CA THR A 109 7.22 -4.43 1.05
C THR A 109 8.18 -5.32 1.82
N HIS A 110 8.20 -6.60 1.48
CA HIS A 110 8.89 -7.65 2.22
C HIS A 110 9.67 -8.59 1.29
N GLY A 111 10.67 -9.27 1.83
CA GLY A 111 11.33 -10.38 1.14
C GLY A 111 10.44 -11.62 1.09
N THR A 112 10.56 -12.41 0.04
CA THR A 112 9.65 -13.54 -0.22
C THR A 112 9.88 -14.72 0.71
N ASP A 113 11.10 -14.91 1.23
CA ASP A 113 11.50 -16.16 1.89
C ASP A 113 10.74 -16.45 3.18
N THR A 114 10.41 -15.41 3.96
CA THR A 114 9.70 -15.52 5.26
C THR A 114 8.44 -14.67 5.29
N MET A 115 7.93 -14.28 4.11
CA MET A 115 6.73 -13.43 4.01
C MET A 115 5.51 -14.09 4.64
N GLU A 116 5.37 -15.41 4.45
CA GLU A 116 4.28 -16.22 5.01
C GLU A 116 4.27 -16.22 6.54
N GLU A 117 5.45 -16.26 7.17
CA GLU A 117 5.61 -16.22 8.62
C GLU A 117 5.23 -14.84 9.16
N THR A 118 5.74 -13.77 8.55
CA THR A 118 5.38 -12.39 8.91
C THR A 118 3.87 -12.15 8.72
N ALA A 119 3.28 -12.66 7.64
CA ALA A 119 1.84 -12.53 7.39
C ALA A 119 1.03 -13.19 8.51
N TYR A 120 1.39 -14.42 8.88
CA TYR A 120 0.72 -15.14 9.96
C TYR A 120 0.86 -14.44 11.31
N PHE A 121 2.05 -13.92 11.63
CA PHE A 121 2.26 -13.15 12.86
C PHE A 121 1.39 -11.89 12.89
N LEU A 122 1.32 -11.15 11.78
CA LEU A 122 0.54 -9.91 11.70
C LEU A 122 -0.96 -10.19 11.77
N ASP A 123 -1.45 -11.26 11.15
CA ASP A 123 -2.85 -11.67 11.21
C ASP A 123 -3.33 -11.90 12.66
N LEU A 124 -2.46 -12.42 13.53
CA LEU A 124 -2.78 -12.65 14.95
C LEU A 124 -2.64 -11.39 15.83
N THR A 125 -1.71 -10.50 15.49
CA THR A 125 -1.27 -9.40 16.37
C THR A 125 -1.80 -8.03 16.00
N VAL A 126 -2.11 -7.80 14.72
CA VAL A 126 -2.73 -6.56 14.24
C VAL A 126 -4.16 -6.48 14.77
N LYS A 127 -4.54 -5.29 15.24
CA LYS A 127 -5.89 -4.97 15.73
C LYS A 127 -6.58 -3.94 14.84
N CYS A 128 -5.92 -3.55 13.77
CA CYS A 128 -6.49 -2.69 12.75
C CYS A 128 -7.41 -3.52 11.85
N GLU A 129 -8.66 -3.08 11.69
CA GLU A 129 -9.63 -3.73 10.79
C GLU A 129 -9.46 -3.31 9.33
N LYS A 130 -8.53 -2.38 9.06
CA LYS A 130 -8.22 -1.92 7.71
C LYS A 130 -7.32 -2.91 6.97
N PRO A 131 -7.34 -2.95 5.63
CA PRO A 131 -6.55 -3.88 4.86
C PRO A 131 -5.05 -3.76 5.14
N VAL A 132 -4.38 -4.90 5.33
CA VAL A 132 -2.92 -4.99 5.46
C VAL A 132 -2.42 -5.98 4.42
N VAL A 133 -1.71 -5.47 3.41
CA VAL A 133 -1.26 -6.27 2.27
C VAL A 133 0.25 -6.46 2.32
N LEU A 134 0.73 -7.71 2.36
CA LEU A 134 2.15 -8.00 2.18
C LEU A 134 2.45 -8.21 0.69
N VAL A 135 3.56 -7.64 0.23
CA VAL A 135 3.99 -7.73 -1.17
C VAL A 135 5.50 -7.89 -1.28
N GLY A 136 5.94 -8.66 -2.27
CA GLY A 136 7.35 -8.83 -2.60
C GLY A 136 7.56 -9.06 -4.10
N ALA A 137 8.80 -9.40 -4.45
CA ALA A 137 9.21 -9.67 -5.81
C ALA A 137 10.22 -10.82 -5.80
N MET A 138 10.12 -11.72 -6.76
CA MET A 138 11.09 -12.80 -6.95
C MET A 138 12.33 -12.30 -7.71
N ARG A 139 12.19 -11.26 -8.54
CA ARG A 139 13.30 -10.65 -9.28
C ARG A 139 13.70 -9.30 -8.66
N PRO A 140 14.99 -8.99 -8.53
CA PRO A 140 15.44 -7.69 -8.07
C PRO A 140 15.03 -6.57 -9.03
N ALA A 141 14.92 -5.35 -8.51
CA ALA A 141 14.41 -4.20 -9.24
C ALA A 141 15.23 -3.83 -10.50
N THR A 142 16.49 -4.26 -10.57
CA THR A 142 17.38 -4.03 -11.71
C THR A 142 17.25 -5.07 -12.81
N GLU A 143 16.61 -6.21 -12.55
CA GLU A 143 16.50 -7.30 -13.53
C GLU A 143 15.50 -6.97 -14.64
N LYS A 144 15.77 -7.47 -15.85
CA LYS A 144 14.82 -7.38 -16.95
C LYS A 144 13.54 -8.14 -16.60
N SER A 145 12.39 -7.53 -16.83
CA SER A 145 11.08 -8.09 -16.48
C SER A 145 10.92 -8.34 -14.98
N ALA A 146 11.43 -7.41 -14.15
CA ALA A 146 11.16 -7.38 -12.72
C ALA A 146 9.64 -7.33 -12.45
N ASP A 147 9.20 -8.16 -11.50
CA ASP A 147 7.80 -8.31 -11.07
C ASP A 147 7.41 -7.28 -10.00
N GLY A 148 8.39 -6.70 -9.29
CA GLY A 148 8.19 -5.73 -8.22
C GLY A 148 7.25 -4.54 -8.55
N PRO A 149 7.42 -3.82 -9.67
CA PRO A 149 6.57 -2.69 -10.02
C PRO A 149 5.08 -3.04 -10.12
N LEU A 150 4.75 -4.11 -10.84
CA LEU A 150 3.36 -4.55 -11.03
C LEU A 150 2.77 -5.11 -9.73
N ASN A 151 3.58 -5.86 -8.97
CA ASN A 151 3.16 -6.38 -7.67
C ASN A 151 2.83 -5.27 -6.69
N LEU A 152 3.66 -4.23 -6.62
CA LEU A 152 3.43 -3.07 -5.76
C LEU A 152 2.16 -2.32 -6.17
N TYR A 153 1.95 -2.09 -7.47
CA TYR A 153 0.71 -1.49 -7.98
C TYR A 153 -0.53 -2.27 -7.54
N ASN A 154 -0.53 -3.58 -7.79
CA ASN A 154 -1.67 -4.44 -7.43
C ASN A 154 -1.88 -4.53 -5.92
N ALA A 155 -0.80 -4.54 -5.12
CA ALA A 155 -0.90 -4.51 -3.67
C ALA A 155 -1.57 -3.23 -3.17
N VAL A 156 -1.28 -2.08 -3.77
CA VAL A 156 -1.99 -0.82 -3.47
C VAL A 156 -3.45 -0.93 -3.87
N VAL A 157 -3.78 -1.45 -5.06
CA VAL A 157 -5.18 -1.67 -5.48
C VAL A 157 -5.93 -2.50 -4.45
N VAL A 158 -5.36 -3.62 -4.02
CA VAL A 158 -5.96 -4.50 -3.01
C VAL A 158 -6.12 -3.78 -1.66
N ALA A 159 -5.13 -2.98 -1.24
CA ALA A 159 -5.19 -2.22 0.00
C ALA A 159 -6.28 -1.12 0.00
N THR A 160 -6.85 -0.76 -1.16
CA THR A 160 -7.99 0.17 -1.23
C THR A 160 -9.34 -0.48 -0.97
N ASP A 161 -9.45 -1.80 -1.03
CA ASP A 161 -10.71 -2.51 -0.76
C ASP A 161 -10.90 -2.72 0.75
N LYS A 162 -11.81 -1.92 1.32
CA LYS A 162 -12.09 -1.87 2.76
C LYS A 162 -12.65 -3.16 3.36
N ASN A 163 -13.07 -4.13 2.54
CA ASN A 163 -13.67 -5.38 3.01
C ASN A 163 -12.66 -6.52 3.16
N LEU A 164 -11.38 -6.28 2.86
CA LEU A 164 -10.35 -7.32 2.88
C LEU A 164 -9.61 -7.37 4.22
N PRO A 165 -9.33 -8.58 4.76
CA PRO A 165 -8.51 -8.77 5.96
C PRO A 165 -7.00 -8.59 5.65
N VAL A 166 -6.12 -9.14 6.49
CA VAL A 166 -4.69 -9.25 6.16
C VAL A 166 -4.52 -10.19 4.97
N VAL A 167 -3.89 -9.72 3.89
CA VAL A 167 -3.76 -10.46 2.62
C VAL A 167 -2.29 -10.49 2.20
N VAL A 168 -1.86 -11.65 1.67
CA VAL A 168 -0.56 -11.76 0.98
C VAL A 168 -0.80 -11.65 -0.52
N CYS A 169 -0.23 -10.64 -1.15
CA CYS A 169 -0.25 -10.45 -2.60
C CYS A 169 1.10 -10.84 -3.19
N LEU A 170 1.14 -12.05 -3.75
CA LEU A 170 2.26 -12.54 -4.56
C LEU A 170 1.71 -12.84 -5.96
N LEU A 171 1.88 -11.88 -6.86
CA LEU A 171 1.46 -12.05 -8.25
C LEU A 171 2.72 -12.39 -9.06
N ARG A 172 2.61 -13.46 -9.84
CA ARG A 172 3.68 -14.00 -10.68
C ARG A 172 3.57 -13.44 -12.09
#